data_AF-A0A976KQU2-F1
#
_entry.id   AF-A0A976KQU2-F1
#
_cell.length_a   1.000
_cell.length_b   1.000
_cell.length_c   1.000
_cell.angle_alpha   90.00
_cell.angle_beta   90.00
_cell.angle_gamma   90.00
#
_symmetry.space_group_name_H-M   'P 1'
#
loop_
_entity.id
_entity.type
_entity.pdbx_description
1 polymer ?
#
loop_
_entity_poly.entity_id
_entity_poly.type
_entity_poly.pdbx_seq_one_letter_code
_entity_poly.pdbx_strand_id
1 'polypeptide(L)'
;MTATSQSSGPERALDKLGQAHERLAAGDARLDALIAALDDGLARIDIGLDYMHPRPLAEAVSRDETGKRIIELTYLCYRPVHGRRRLAVRTIKVIESKVALAATAPAQVVALRAAALPLRQAAMEVLGEMLRGLTAEVERLADRLEHQCDTANRLVQGLPERRRQWRTPASARRNAVQPSYPQLSRRRTDPPIRVTRAGY
;
A
#
# COMPACT_ATOMS: atom_id res chain seq x y z
N MET A 1 38.47 29.40 -54.79
CA MET A 1 37.07 29.82 -54.56
C MET A 1 36.27 28.61 -54.15
N THR A 2 35.97 28.46 -52.86
CA THR A 2 34.86 27.63 -52.37
C THR A 2 34.50 28.20 -51.01
N ALA A 3 33.45 29.02 -50.99
CA ALA A 3 32.91 29.61 -49.79
C ALA A 3 32.38 28.48 -48.88
N THR A 4 33.05 28.27 -47.76
CA THR A 4 32.50 27.52 -46.63
C THR A 4 31.39 28.38 -46.06
N SER A 5 30.18 28.23 -46.60
CA SER A 5 28.96 28.82 -46.02
C SER A 5 28.89 28.37 -44.57
N GLN A 6 29.17 29.30 -43.67
CA GLN A 6 28.96 29.13 -42.24
C GLN A 6 27.46 28.89 -42.06
N SER A 7 27.07 27.61 -41.86
CA SER A 7 25.68 27.26 -41.60
C SER A 7 25.19 28.09 -40.42
N SER A 8 24.10 28.77 -40.70
CA SER A 8 23.53 29.83 -39.90
C SER A 8 23.10 29.32 -38.52
N GLY A 9 23.08 30.19 -37.52
CA GLY A 9 22.67 29.88 -36.15
C GLY A 9 21.45 28.96 -35.98
N PRO A 10 20.34 29.11 -36.74
CA PRO A 10 19.16 28.26 -36.60
C PRO A 10 19.33 26.83 -37.15
N GLU A 11 20.06 26.62 -38.25
CA GLU A 11 20.27 25.29 -38.83
C GLU A 11 21.04 24.38 -37.86
N ARG A 12 22.11 24.91 -37.26
CA ARG A 12 22.86 24.19 -36.22
C ARG A 12 22.04 23.91 -34.96
N ALA A 13 21.09 24.79 -34.63
CA ALA A 13 20.20 24.58 -33.49
C ALA A 13 19.21 23.43 -33.77
N LEU A 14 18.69 23.35 -34.99
CA LEU A 14 17.83 22.24 -35.43
C LEU A 14 18.59 20.91 -35.46
N ASP A 15 19.83 20.90 -35.97
CA ASP A 15 20.67 19.69 -35.97
C ASP A 15 20.93 19.19 -34.54
N LYS A 16 21.26 20.09 -33.61
CA LYS A 16 21.43 19.76 -32.19
C LYS A 16 20.15 19.24 -31.55
N LEU A 17 19.00 19.83 -31.89
CA LEU A 17 17.71 19.37 -31.41
C LEU A 17 17.39 17.96 -31.91
N GLY A 18 17.66 17.67 -33.18
CA GLY A 18 17.52 16.33 -33.76
C GLY A 18 18.38 15.30 -33.02
N GLN A 19 19.67 15.58 -32.84
CA GLN A 19 20.58 14.69 -32.09
C GLN A 19 20.15 14.50 -30.63
N ALA A 20 19.65 15.56 -29.98
CA ALA A 20 19.13 15.46 -28.61
C ALA A 20 17.87 14.59 -28.54
N HIS A 21 16.99 14.70 -29.54
CA HIS A 21 15.78 13.88 -29.64
C HIS A 21 16.11 12.39 -29.84
N GLU A 22 17.05 12.06 -30.73
CA GLU A 22 17.51 10.69 -30.93
C GLU A 22 18.11 10.09 -29.65
N ARG A 23 18.95 10.86 -28.95
CA ARG A 23 19.50 10.45 -27.65
C ARG A 23 18.42 10.22 -26.60
N LEU A 24 17.41 11.08 -26.56
CA LEU A 24 16.28 10.94 -25.64
C LEU A 24 15.48 9.68 -25.95
N ALA A 25 15.17 9.42 -27.22
CA ALA A 25 14.45 8.23 -27.66
C ALA A 25 15.21 6.94 -27.33
N ALA A 26 16.52 6.91 -27.59
CA ALA A 26 17.38 5.77 -27.22
C ALA A 26 17.42 5.55 -25.70
N GLY A 27 17.51 6.64 -24.93
CA GLY A 27 17.44 6.60 -23.46
C GLY A 27 16.11 6.06 -22.95
N ASP A 28 15.00 6.47 -23.57
CA ASP A 28 13.66 6.03 -23.22
C ASP A 28 13.45 4.53 -23.49
N ALA A 29 13.90 4.04 -24.64
CA ALA A 29 13.87 2.62 -24.97
C ALA A 29 14.69 1.78 -23.99
N ARG A 30 15.86 2.28 -23.56
CA ARG A 30 16.68 1.62 -22.53
C ARG A 30 15.97 1.59 -21.18
N LEU A 31 15.32 2.70 -20.79
CA LEU A 31 14.55 2.77 -19.55
C LEU A 31 13.37 1.79 -19.57
N ASP A 32 12.65 1.69 -20.69
CA ASP A 32 11.57 0.73 -20.90
C ASP A 32 12.03 -0.72 -20.68
N ALA A 33 13.17 -1.10 -21.27
CA ALA A 33 13.76 -2.42 -21.11
C ALA A 33 14.17 -2.73 -19.65
N LEU A 34 14.72 -1.73 -18.94
CA LEU A 34 15.10 -1.88 -17.53
C LEU A 34 13.89 -2.03 -16.62
N ILE A 35 12.83 -1.25 -16.84
CA ILE A 35 11.56 -1.38 -16.10
C ILE A 35 10.96 -2.77 -16.34
N ALA A 36 10.98 -3.27 -17.58
CA ALA A 36 10.50 -4.61 -17.88
C ALA A 36 11.31 -5.69 -17.15
N ALA A 37 12.65 -5.58 -17.12
CA ALA A 37 13.49 -6.52 -16.39
C ALA A 37 13.24 -6.50 -14.87
N LEU A 38 12.95 -5.32 -14.31
CA LEU A 38 12.57 -5.18 -12.89
C LEU A 38 11.21 -5.81 -12.60
N ASP A 39 10.22 -5.58 -13.46
CA ASP A 39 8.90 -6.23 -13.36
C ASP A 39 9.04 -7.75 -13.39
N ASP A 40 9.83 -8.29 -14.31
CA ASP A 40 10.07 -9.74 -14.41
C ASP A 40 10.82 -10.28 -13.19
N GLY A 41 11.78 -9.53 -12.66
CA GLY A 41 12.50 -9.88 -11.43
C GLY A 41 11.57 -9.94 -10.22
N LEU A 42 10.75 -8.91 -10.03
CA LEU A 42 9.79 -8.83 -8.92
C LEU A 42 8.67 -9.88 -9.04
N ALA A 43 8.19 -10.14 -10.25
CA ALA A 43 7.15 -11.13 -10.50
C ALA A 43 7.58 -12.55 -10.11
N ARG A 44 8.87 -12.90 -10.21
CA ARG A 44 9.39 -14.22 -9.79
C ARG A 44 9.34 -14.44 -8.28
N ILE A 45 9.38 -13.36 -7.49
CA ILE A 45 9.36 -13.45 -6.03
C ILE A 45 7.91 -13.60 -5.52
N ASP A 46 6.91 -13.26 -6.35
CA ASP A 46 5.46 -13.28 -6.08
C ASP A 46 5.05 -13.22 -4.59
N ILE A 47 5.38 -12.09 -3.98
CA ILE A 47 5.21 -11.87 -2.53
C ILE A 47 3.72 -11.75 -2.14
N GLY A 48 2.80 -11.64 -3.12
CA GLY A 48 1.37 -11.44 -2.84
C GLY A 48 1.04 -10.12 -2.12
N LEU A 49 2.02 -9.21 -1.98
CA LEU A 49 1.92 -7.97 -1.21
C LEU A 49 1.77 -6.74 -2.10
N ASP A 50 0.77 -5.91 -1.79
CA ASP A 50 0.62 -4.58 -2.37
C ASP A 50 1.47 -3.58 -1.58
N TYR A 51 2.29 -2.81 -2.30
CA TYR A 51 3.15 -1.79 -1.71
C TYR A 51 2.96 -0.45 -2.41
N MET A 52 2.90 0.64 -1.64
CA MET A 52 2.85 2.00 -2.16
C MET A 52 3.95 2.82 -1.48
N HIS A 53 4.78 3.48 -2.29
CA HIS A 53 5.82 4.34 -1.78
C HIS A 53 5.20 5.56 -1.09
N PRO A 54 5.66 5.98 0.11
CA PRO A 54 5.02 7.05 0.87
C PRO A 54 5.25 8.44 0.26
N ARG A 55 6.33 8.62 -0.52
CA ARG A 55 6.62 9.89 -1.20
C ARG A 55 5.91 9.94 -2.56
N PRO A 56 5.13 11.01 -2.87
CA PRO A 56 4.55 11.19 -4.19
C PRO A 56 5.64 11.52 -5.22
N LEU A 57 5.44 11.01 -6.45
CA LEU A 57 6.22 11.32 -7.64
C LEU A 57 5.88 12.69 -8.22
N ALA A 58 4.59 13.06 -8.16
CA ALA A 58 4.08 14.32 -8.68
C ALA A 58 2.85 14.76 -7.91
N GLU A 59 2.67 16.07 -7.84
CA GLU A 59 1.51 16.75 -7.27
C GLU A 59 0.99 17.76 -8.28
N ALA A 60 -0.32 17.71 -8.55
CA ALA A 60 -1.01 18.70 -9.36
C ALA A 60 -2.20 19.26 -8.60
N VAL A 61 -2.38 20.58 -8.63
CA VAL A 61 -3.51 21.25 -7.98
C VAL A 61 -4.32 21.95 -9.03
N SER A 62 -5.61 21.62 -9.10
CA SER A 62 -6.59 22.27 -9.95
C SER A 62 -7.80 22.71 -9.13
N ARG A 63 -8.72 23.43 -9.77
CA ARG A 63 -9.99 23.83 -9.16
C ARG A 63 -11.14 23.33 -10.03
N ASP A 64 -12.21 22.91 -9.38
CA ASP A 64 -13.46 22.59 -10.06
C ASP A 64 -14.22 23.86 -10.49
N GLU A 65 -15.34 23.66 -11.19
CA GLU A 65 -16.24 24.73 -11.65
C GLU A 65 -16.83 25.56 -10.49
N THR A 66 -16.83 25.02 -9.27
CA THR A 66 -17.29 25.69 -8.04
C THR A 66 -16.16 26.39 -7.28
N GLY A 67 -14.94 26.37 -7.84
CA GLY A 67 -13.74 26.98 -7.26
C GLY A 67 -13.08 26.18 -6.13
N LYS A 68 -13.55 24.96 -5.84
CA LYS A 68 -13.01 24.05 -4.82
C LYS A 68 -11.77 23.34 -5.32
N ARG A 69 -10.84 23.00 -4.42
CA ARG A 69 -9.56 22.40 -4.81
C ARG A 69 -9.70 20.90 -5.12
N ILE A 70 -9.03 20.49 -6.19
CA ILE A 70 -8.76 19.10 -6.53
C ILE A 70 -7.24 18.93 -6.53
N ILE A 71 -6.73 18.10 -5.63
CA ILE A 71 -5.31 17.79 -5.51
C ILE A 71 -5.09 16.37 -6.04
N GLU A 72 -4.23 16.22 -7.03
CA GLU A 72 -3.86 14.93 -7.61
C GLU A 72 -2.45 14.57 -7.17
N LEU A 73 -2.34 13.51 -6.37
CA LEU A 73 -1.07 12.98 -5.88
C LEU A 73 -0.76 11.68 -6.58
N THR A 74 0.38 11.62 -7.24
CA THR A 74 0.78 10.46 -8.04
C THR A 74 1.88 9.71 -7.31
N TYR A 75 1.69 8.41 -7.05
CA TYR A 75 2.59 7.57 -6.27
C TYR A 75 3.13 6.40 -7.08
N LEU A 76 4.35 5.98 -6.76
CA LEU A 76 4.89 4.70 -7.19
C LEU A 76 4.33 3.57 -6.31
N CYS A 77 3.94 2.46 -6.93
CA CYS A 77 3.42 1.29 -6.23
C CYS A 77 3.81 -0.02 -6.92
N TYR A 78 3.77 -1.12 -6.17
CA TYR A 78 3.88 -2.49 -6.68
C TYR A 78 2.57 -3.19 -6.36
N ARG A 79 1.81 -3.56 -7.40
CA ARG A 79 0.45 -4.08 -7.24
C ARG A 79 -0.03 -4.81 -8.50
N PRO A 80 -1.12 -5.59 -8.43
CA PRO A 80 -1.71 -6.19 -9.62
C PRO A 80 -2.25 -5.14 -10.59
N VAL A 81 -1.80 -5.22 -11.86
CA VAL A 81 -2.30 -4.46 -13.01
C VAL A 81 -2.58 -5.47 -14.14
N HIS A 82 -3.83 -5.55 -14.59
CA HIS A 82 -4.28 -6.56 -15.57
C HIS A 82 -3.89 -8.00 -15.21
N GLY A 83 -4.05 -8.37 -13.93
CA GLY A 83 -3.80 -9.73 -13.45
C GLY A 83 -2.33 -10.10 -13.22
N ARG A 84 -1.38 -9.18 -13.46
CA ARG A 84 0.05 -9.39 -13.13
C ARG A 84 0.53 -8.32 -12.17
N ARG A 85 1.31 -8.71 -11.14
CA ARG A 85 1.96 -7.75 -10.25
C ARG A 85 3.09 -7.05 -10.98
N ARG A 86 3.05 -5.72 -10.98
CA ARG A 86 4.00 -4.85 -11.69
C ARG A 86 4.25 -3.58 -10.90
N LEU A 87 5.37 -2.93 -11.20
CA LEU A 87 5.57 -1.53 -10.90
C LEU A 87 4.48 -0.72 -11.62
N ALA A 88 3.83 0.14 -10.86
CA ALA A 88 2.68 0.91 -11.33
C ALA A 88 2.69 2.30 -10.72
N VAL A 89 2.06 3.22 -11.42
CA VAL A 89 1.80 4.56 -10.94
C VAL A 89 0.33 4.64 -10.57
N ARG A 90 0.04 5.11 -9.35
CA ARG A 90 -1.31 5.32 -8.86
C ARG A 90 -1.53 6.79 -8.57
N THR A 91 -2.55 7.38 -9.19
CA THR A 91 -2.97 8.74 -8.89
C THR A 91 -4.14 8.72 -7.92
N ILE A 92 -3.98 9.41 -6.79
CA ILE A 92 -4.99 9.62 -5.76
C ILE A 92 -5.48 11.05 -5.89
N LYS A 93 -6.80 11.22 -5.97
CA LYS A 93 -7.42 12.55 -5.99
C LYS A 93 -7.98 12.87 -4.62
N VAL A 94 -7.61 14.01 -4.08
CA VAL A 94 -8.14 14.60 -2.85
C VAL A 94 -9.02 15.76 -3.26
N ILE A 95 -10.32 15.65 -2.99
CA ILE A 95 -11.35 16.57 -3.46
C ILE A 95 -12.05 17.16 -2.24
N GLU A 96 -12.12 18.49 -2.15
CA GLU A 96 -12.78 19.17 -1.03
C GLU A 96 -14.32 19.06 -1.06
N SER A 97 -14.91 18.83 -2.23
CA SER A 97 -16.36 18.78 -2.45
C SER A 97 -16.86 17.35 -2.73
N LYS A 98 -17.91 16.92 -2.01
CA LYS A 98 -18.60 15.65 -2.27
C LYS A 98 -19.28 15.60 -3.65
N VAL A 99 -19.72 16.76 -4.17
CA VAL A 99 -20.34 16.85 -5.50
C VAL A 99 -19.28 16.60 -6.59
N ALA A 100 -18.10 17.21 -6.44
CA ALA A 100 -16.98 16.98 -7.34
C ALA A 100 -16.44 15.54 -7.25
N LEU A 101 -16.49 14.90 -6.08
CA LEU A 101 -16.14 13.48 -5.92
C LEU A 101 -17.02 12.55 -6.77
N ALA A 102 -18.33 12.85 -6.89
CA ALA A 102 -19.25 12.05 -7.69
C ALA A 102 -19.04 12.20 -9.21
N ALA A 103 -18.55 13.36 -9.66
CA ALA A 103 -18.31 13.66 -11.08
C ALA A 103 -16.91 13.24 -11.56
N THR A 104 -15.98 12.93 -10.65
CA THR A 104 -14.58 12.69 -11.00
C THR A 104 -14.32 11.20 -11.21
N ALA A 105 -13.60 10.87 -12.29
CA ALA A 105 -13.15 9.51 -12.57
C ALA A 105 -12.31 8.93 -11.39
N PRO A 106 -12.47 7.64 -11.07
CA PRO A 106 -11.77 7.01 -9.95
C PRO A 106 -10.24 7.06 -10.13
N ALA A 107 -9.54 6.97 -9.00
CA ALA A 107 -8.09 6.87 -8.93
C ALA A 107 -7.53 5.89 -9.97
N GLN A 108 -6.74 6.40 -10.91
CA GLN A 108 -6.19 5.60 -12.00
C GLN A 108 -4.93 4.86 -11.55
N VAL A 109 -4.82 3.61 -11.95
CA VAL A 109 -3.60 2.80 -11.81
C VAL A 109 -3.12 2.44 -13.20
N VAL A 110 -1.89 2.79 -13.51
CA VAL A 110 -1.27 2.51 -14.81
C VAL A 110 0.05 1.78 -14.56
N ALA A 111 0.37 0.78 -15.38
CA ALA A 111 1.70 0.15 -15.31
C ALA A 111 2.79 1.21 -15.53
N LEU A 112 3.88 1.16 -14.77
CA LEU A 112 4.94 2.17 -14.82
C LEU A 112 5.51 2.30 -16.24
N ARG A 113 5.63 1.17 -16.94
CA ARG A 113 6.04 1.10 -18.35
C ARG A 113 5.16 1.94 -19.29
N ALA A 114 3.87 2.00 -19.03
CA ALA A 114 2.89 2.75 -19.82
C ALA A 114 2.68 4.19 -19.31
N ALA A 115 3.39 4.60 -18.24
CA ALA A 115 3.29 5.95 -17.71
C ALA A 115 4.09 6.96 -18.55
N ALA A 116 3.72 8.23 -18.47
CA ALA A 116 4.44 9.31 -19.14
C ALA A 116 5.91 9.37 -18.70
N LEU A 117 6.81 9.76 -19.62
CA LEU A 117 8.25 9.81 -19.38
C LEU A 117 8.65 10.54 -18.08
N PRO A 118 8.11 11.72 -17.74
CA PRO A 118 8.47 12.40 -16.50
C PRO A 118 8.16 11.58 -15.24
N LEU A 119 7.05 10.83 -15.25
CA LEU A 119 6.68 9.95 -14.14
C LEU A 119 7.60 8.73 -14.05
N ARG A 120 8.02 8.17 -15.20
CA ARG A 120 9.00 7.09 -15.25
C ARG A 120 10.35 7.55 -14.69
N GLN A 121 10.79 8.75 -15.05
CA GLN A 121 12.03 9.35 -14.52
C GLN A 121 11.94 9.58 -13.00
N ALA A 122 10.88 10.24 -12.53
CA ALA A 122 10.66 10.46 -11.09
C ALA A 122 10.57 9.14 -10.31
N ALA A 123 9.96 8.10 -10.89
CA ALA A 123 9.89 6.79 -10.27
C ALA A 123 11.29 6.16 -10.07
N MET A 124 12.22 6.36 -11.01
CA MET A 124 13.59 5.82 -10.88
C MET A 124 14.35 6.46 -9.71
N GLU A 125 14.07 7.71 -9.37
CA GLU A 125 14.71 8.39 -8.24
C GLU A 125 14.34 7.75 -6.89
N VAL A 126 13.12 7.24 -6.76
CA VAL A 126 12.61 6.64 -5.52
C VAL A 126 12.60 5.10 -5.55
N LEU A 127 12.92 4.48 -6.67
CA LEU A 127 12.82 3.03 -6.85
C LEU A 127 13.68 2.26 -5.83
N GLY A 128 14.88 2.73 -5.53
CA GLY A 128 15.75 2.09 -4.54
C GLY A 128 15.18 2.16 -3.11
N GLU A 129 14.47 3.23 -2.77
CA GLU A 129 13.75 3.35 -1.49
C GLU A 129 12.53 2.42 -1.46
N MET A 130 11.77 2.36 -2.56
CA MET A 130 10.66 1.44 -2.71
C MET A 130 11.08 -0.02 -2.54
N LEU A 131 12.16 -0.46 -3.18
CA LEU A 131 12.64 -1.83 -3.07
C LEU A 131 13.05 -2.17 -1.62
N ARG A 132 13.72 -1.24 -0.93
CA ARG A 132 14.04 -1.40 0.50
C ARG A 132 12.79 -1.50 1.37
N GLY A 133 11.79 -0.67 1.09
CA GLY A 133 10.51 -0.72 1.78
C GLY A 133 9.77 -2.03 1.54
N LEU A 134 9.80 -2.54 0.31
CA LEU A 134 9.21 -3.84 -0.03
C LEU A 134 9.91 -4.96 0.74
N THR A 135 11.25 -5.00 0.75
CA THR A 135 12.02 -5.99 1.52
C THR A 135 11.65 -5.97 3.00
N ALA A 136 11.59 -4.79 3.62
CA ALA A 136 11.22 -4.66 5.03
C ALA A 136 9.80 -5.17 5.31
N GLU A 137 8.85 -4.97 4.40
CA GLU A 137 7.50 -5.53 4.54
C GLU A 137 7.47 -7.05 4.38
N VAL A 138 8.30 -7.62 3.50
CA VAL A 138 8.45 -9.08 3.38
C VAL A 138 9.02 -9.68 4.65
N GLU A 139 10.08 -9.11 5.21
CA GLU A 139 10.69 -9.56 6.46
C GLU A 139 9.64 -9.54 7.60
N ARG A 140 8.90 -8.43 7.75
CA ARG A 140 7.81 -8.35 8.73
C ARG A 140 6.72 -9.40 8.51
N LEU A 141 6.41 -9.72 7.26
CA LEU A 141 5.42 -10.74 6.96
C LEU A 141 5.93 -12.14 7.31
N ALA A 142 7.20 -12.43 7.02
CA ALA A 142 7.86 -13.68 7.38
C ALA A 142 7.87 -13.86 8.92
N ASP A 143 8.30 -12.84 9.66
CA ASP A 143 8.31 -12.87 11.14
C ASP A 143 6.92 -13.14 11.72
N ARG A 144 5.88 -12.49 11.16
CA ARG A 144 4.49 -12.72 11.58
C ARG A 144 4.04 -14.15 11.29
N LEU A 145 4.38 -14.69 10.12
CA LEU A 145 4.01 -16.05 9.74
C LEU A 145 4.71 -17.08 10.63
N GLU A 146 5.99 -16.89 10.93
CA GLU A 146 6.73 -17.75 11.87
C GLU A 146 6.07 -17.75 13.25
N HIS A 147 5.74 -16.58 13.78
CA HIS A 147 5.04 -16.46 15.07
C HIS A 147 3.66 -17.13 15.07
N GLN A 148 2.91 -17.00 13.96
CA GLN A 148 1.62 -17.67 13.78
C GLN A 148 1.76 -19.19 13.73
N CYS A 149 2.77 -19.71 13.03
CA CYS A 149 3.08 -21.13 12.98
C CYS A 149 3.46 -21.68 14.35
N ASP A 150 4.29 -20.97 15.11
CA ASP A 150 4.65 -21.34 16.48
C ASP A 150 3.44 -21.40 17.40
N THR A 151 2.56 -20.40 17.29
CA THR A 151 1.31 -20.35 18.07
C THR A 151 0.40 -21.52 17.72
N ALA A 152 0.23 -21.81 16.42
CA ALA A 152 -0.56 -22.93 15.94
C ALA A 152 0.02 -24.27 16.43
N ASN A 153 1.34 -24.45 16.34
CA ASN A 153 2.04 -25.64 16.82
C ASN A 153 1.83 -25.87 18.32
N ARG A 154 1.96 -24.81 19.13
CA ARG A 154 1.68 -24.89 20.59
C ARG A 154 0.23 -25.27 20.87
N LEU A 155 -0.72 -24.70 20.12
CA LEU A 155 -2.13 -25.04 20.27
C LEU A 155 -2.38 -26.51 19.93
N VAL A 156 -1.83 -27.01 18.81
CA VAL A 156 -1.95 -28.41 18.38
C VAL A 156 -1.34 -29.37 19.41
N GLN A 157 -0.14 -29.06 19.92
CA GLN A 157 0.53 -29.86 20.95
C GLN A 157 -0.23 -29.85 22.29
N GLY A 158 -0.93 -28.76 22.62
CA GLY A 158 -1.77 -28.66 23.81
C GLY A 158 -3.16 -29.30 23.68
N LEU A 159 -3.58 -29.73 22.47
CA LEU A 159 -4.89 -30.35 22.25
C LEU A 159 -5.11 -31.65 23.05
N PRO A 160 -4.14 -32.58 23.19
CA PRO A 160 -4.32 -33.81 23.97
C PRO A 160 -4.59 -33.52 25.45
N GLU A 161 -3.86 -32.59 26.05
CA GLU A 161 -4.05 -32.19 27.46
C GLU A 161 -5.40 -31.49 27.67
N ARG A 162 -5.77 -30.57 26.77
CA ARG A 162 -7.08 -29.91 26.80
C ARG A 162 -8.22 -30.91 26.60
N ARG A 163 -8.07 -31.87 25.68
CA ARG A 163 -9.04 -32.98 25.50
C ARG A 163 -9.19 -33.81 26.77
N ARG A 164 -8.10 -34.09 27.50
CA ARG A 164 -8.17 -34.77 28.81
C ARG A 164 -8.92 -33.92 29.83
N GLN A 165 -8.62 -32.62 29.90
CA GLN A 165 -9.27 -31.67 30.81
C GLN A 165 -10.78 -31.51 30.54
N TRP A 166 -11.20 -31.58 29.28
CA TRP A 166 -12.61 -31.54 28.86
C TRP A 166 -13.34 -32.87 29.07
N ARG A 167 -12.62 -34.00 29.04
CA ARG A 167 -13.17 -35.34 29.33
C ARG A 167 -13.30 -35.62 30.83
N THR A 168 -12.62 -34.87 31.71
CA THR A 168 -12.79 -35.00 33.16
C THR A 168 -14.23 -34.62 33.54
N PRO A 169 -15.03 -35.53 34.13
CA PRO A 169 -16.44 -35.26 34.42
C PRO A 169 -16.60 -34.10 35.40
N ALA A 170 -17.64 -33.29 35.21
CA ALA A 170 -17.94 -32.10 36.02
C ALA A 170 -18.12 -32.39 37.52
N SER A 171 -18.28 -33.66 37.91
CA SER A 171 -18.31 -34.12 39.31
C SER A 171 -16.95 -34.02 40.02
N ALA A 172 -15.82 -34.12 39.31
CA ALA A 172 -14.49 -33.98 39.90
C ALA A 172 -14.07 -32.51 40.14
N ARG A 173 -14.73 -31.56 39.47
CA ARG A 173 -14.46 -30.12 39.62
C ARG A 173 -15.12 -29.49 40.86
N ARG A 174 -16.07 -30.18 41.50
CA ARG A 174 -16.79 -29.68 42.69
C ARG A 174 -16.08 -29.88 44.03
N ASN A 175 -15.00 -30.67 44.07
CA ASN A 175 -14.26 -30.96 45.31
C ASN A 175 -12.97 -30.15 45.49
N ALA A 176 -12.62 -29.29 44.53
CA ALA A 176 -11.49 -28.37 44.67
C ALA A 176 -12.03 -26.95 44.85
N VAL A 177 -11.82 -26.41 46.06
CA VAL A 177 -12.18 -25.05 46.49
C VAL A 177 -13.66 -24.89 46.92
N GLN A 178 -13.93 -25.26 48.18
CA GLN A 178 -14.83 -24.43 49.00
C GLN A 178 -14.03 -23.17 49.37
N PRO A 179 -14.40 -21.97 48.90
CA PRO A 179 -13.92 -20.75 49.51
C PRO A 179 -14.59 -20.66 50.88
N SER A 180 -13.80 -20.68 51.96
CA SER A 180 -14.27 -20.29 53.28
C SER A 180 -14.67 -18.82 53.25
N TYR A 181 -15.93 -18.53 52.94
CA TYR A 181 -16.48 -17.20 53.10
C TYR A 181 -16.71 -16.93 54.60
N PRO A 182 -16.11 -15.87 55.19
CA PRO A 182 -16.53 -15.41 56.49
C PRO A 182 -17.97 -14.88 56.37
N GLN A 183 -18.87 -15.38 57.22
CA GLN A 183 -20.27 -14.99 57.30
C GLN A 183 -20.37 -13.49 57.64
N LEU A 184 -20.52 -12.64 56.61
CA LEU A 184 -20.89 -11.25 56.81
C LEU A 184 -22.37 -11.16 57.12
N SER A 185 -22.65 -10.87 58.38
CA SER A 185 -23.96 -10.61 58.93
C SER A 185 -24.66 -9.46 58.18
N ARG A 186 -25.94 -9.72 57.88
CA ARG A 186 -26.95 -8.78 57.39
C ARG A 186 -26.82 -7.39 57.99
N ARG A 187 -26.91 -6.34 57.14
CA ARG A 187 -27.68 -5.13 57.43
C ARG A 187 -27.93 -4.27 56.17
N ARG A 188 -29.22 -3.91 56.01
CA ARG A 188 -29.81 -2.72 55.36
C ARG A 188 -29.59 -2.55 53.85
N THR A 189 -30.59 -2.85 53.02
CA THR A 189 -31.66 -1.94 52.52
C THR A 189 -31.14 -0.76 51.71
N ASP A 190 -31.20 -0.89 50.39
CA ASP A 190 -31.35 0.24 49.45
C ASP A 190 -32.43 -0.12 48.41
N PRO A 191 -33.28 0.84 47.99
CA PRO A 191 -34.39 0.61 47.07
C PRO A 191 -33.96 0.66 45.59
N PRO A 192 -34.79 0.14 44.66
CA PRO A 192 -34.41 0.03 43.25
C PRO A 192 -34.47 1.38 42.52
N ILE A 193 -33.41 1.67 41.76
CA ILE A 193 -33.34 2.79 40.81
C ILE A 193 -34.28 2.50 39.64
N ARG A 194 -35.31 3.33 39.45
CA ARG A 194 -36.16 3.33 38.24
C ARG A 194 -35.38 3.97 37.09
N VAL A 195 -35.18 3.22 36.01
CA VAL A 195 -34.73 3.75 34.72
C VAL A 195 -35.95 4.11 33.89
N THR A 196 -36.21 5.41 33.73
CA THR A 196 -37.21 5.93 32.79
C THR A 196 -36.59 6.00 31.39
N ARG A 197 -37.18 5.25 30.45
CA ARG A 197 -36.97 5.38 29.00
C ARG A 197 -37.55 6.72 28.54
N ALA A 198 -36.73 7.55 27.89
CA ALA A 198 -37.23 8.60 27.00
C ALA A 198 -37.04 8.12 25.56
N GLY A 199 -38.13 8.11 24.80
CA GLY A 199 -38.15 7.95 23.35
C GLY A 199 -38.51 9.25 22.66
N TYR A 200 -38.24 9.25 21.35
CA TYR A 200 -38.42 10.29 20.32
C TYR A 200 -37.37 11.39 20.27
#